data_AF-A0A6P8EJZ7-F1
#
_entry.id   AF-A0A6P8EJZ7-F1
#
_cell.length_a   1.000
_cell.length_b   1.000
_cell.length_c   1.000
_cell.angle_alpha   90.00
_cell.angle_beta   90.00
_cell.angle_gamma   90.00
#
_symmetry.space_group_name_H-M   'P 1'
#
loop_
_entity.id
_entity.type
_entity.pdbx_description
1 polymer ?
#
loop_
_entity_poly.entity_id
_entity_poly.type
_entity_poly.pdbx_seq_one_letter_code
_entity_poly.pdbx_strand_id
1 'polypeptide(L)'
;MKVLENGNIRIEAGDPYISDDELYEDGMHSMNDEEWKAYCKQLDESQGFDVGEFPNVFHYGLIRPISFNGDDKDLIYFTNLGIAHYNEKEVACLELVEILKVNTQPCSPYIFYITFEAEDASTGERGTYQTKVYGRCPIKSSYVDFTRVKPETKREGPSDIQARERDGEEEQKERKRLKI
;
A
#
# COMPACT_ATOMS: atom_id res chain seq x y z
N MET A 1 16.73 30.44 -28.60
CA MET A 1 17.36 30.30 -29.94
C MET A 1 17.61 31.69 -30.51
N LYS A 2 18.82 32.01 -30.97
CA LYS A 2 19.15 33.34 -31.51
C LYS A 2 19.89 33.19 -32.84
N VAL A 3 19.40 33.88 -33.87
CA VAL A 3 20.04 33.92 -35.19
C VAL A 3 21.09 35.01 -35.17
N LEU A 4 22.34 34.67 -35.53
CA LEU A 4 23.42 35.63 -35.64
C LEU A 4 23.42 36.27 -37.03
N GLU A 5 23.92 37.50 -37.14
CA GLU A 5 23.90 38.30 -38.37
C GLU A 5 24.63 37.66 -39.56
N ASN A 6 25.52 36.69 -39.31
CA ASN A 6 26.20 35.92 -40.34
C ASN A 6 25.40 34.69 -40.85
N GLY A 7 24.13 34.56 -40.46
CA GLY A 7 23.27 33.45 -40.89
C GLY A 7 23.52 32.13 -40.15
N ASN A 8 24.49 32.09 -39.22
CA ASN A 8 24.72 30.91 -38.41
C ASN A 8 23.78 30.90 -37.20
N ILE A 9 23.21 29.72 -36.94
CA ILE A 9 22.32 29.47 -35.81
C ILE A 9 23.17 28.94 -34.65
N ARG A 10 23.16 29.63 -33.52
CA ARG A 10 23.74 29.12 -32.27
C ARG A 10 22.63 28.56 -31.41
N ILE A 11 22.64 27.24 -31.20
CA ILE A 11 21.82 26.57 -30.19
C ILE A 11 22.55 26.78 -28.88
N GLU A 12 22.05 27.66 -28.02
CA GLU A 12 22.51 27.71 -26.64
C GLU A 12 22.00 26.43 -25.97
N ALA A 13 22.93 25.64 -25.43
CA ALA A 13 22.59 24.51 -24.57
C ALA A 13 21.99 25.07 -23.28
N GLY A 14 20.70 25.42 -23.33
CA GLY A 14 19.87 25.46 -22.15
C GLY A 14 19.84 24.06 -21.54
N ASP A 15 19.88 23.99 -20.23
CA ASP A 15 19.78 22.73 -19.48
C ASP A 15 18.54 21.95 -19.97
N PRO A 16 18.69 20.76 -20.58
CA PRO A 16 17.57 20.07 -21.23
C PRO A 16 16.64 19.37 -20.23
N TYR A 17 16.93 19.44 -18.93
CA TYR A 17 16.09 18.87 -17.89
C TYR A 17 15.32 19.99 -17.20
N ILE A 18 14.19 20.37 -17.79
CA ILE A 18 13.08 20.89 -17.01
C ILE A 18 12.83 19.81 -15.94
N SER A 19 13.00 20.15 -14.66
CA SER A 19 12.64 19.25 -13.56
C SER A 19 11.20 18.77 -13.80
N ASP A 20 10.88 17.48 -13.61
CA ASP A 20 9.50 17.01 -13.74
C ASP A 20 8.52 17.86 -12.91
N ASP A 21 8.99 18.43 -11.80
CA ASP A 21 8.21 19.32 -10.94
C ASP A 21 7.82 20.65 -11.62
N GLU A 22 8.54 21.10 -12.66
CA GLU A 22 8.21 22.28 -13.46
C GLU A 22 7.16 21.98 -14.56
N LEU A 23 6.80 20.70 -14.78
CA LEU A 23 5.75 20.29 -15.74
C LEU A 23 4.35 20.23 -15.11
N TYR A 24 4.23 20.19 -13.78
CA TYR A 24 2.96 20.06 -13.09
C TYR A 24 2.46 21.42 -12.54
N GLU A 25 1.82 22.21 -13.40
CA GLU A 25 1.17 23.48 -13.00
C GLU A 25 0.01 23.31 -11.97
N ASP A 26 -0.35 22.06 -11.63
CA ASP A 26 -1.42 21.65 -10.69
C ASP A 26 -0.91 21.43 -9.24
N GLY A 27 0.37 21.68 -8.96
CA GLY A 27 0.92 21.46 -7.61
C GLY A 27 1.15 19.99 -7.25
N MET A 28 1.18 19.12 -8.27
CA MET A 28 1.68 17.75 -8.15
C MET A 28 3.21 17.75 -8.22
N HIS A 29 3.86 16.84 -7.51
CA HIS A 29 5.31 16.61 -7.60
C HIS A 29 5.60 15.14 -7.88
N SER A 30 6.77 14.87 -8.45
CA SER A 30 7.27 13.50 -8.56
C SER A 30 7.61 12.96 -7.17
N MET A 31 7.33 11.68 -6.91
CA MET A 31 7.57 11.08 -5.61
C MET A 31 9.02 11.25 -5.15
N ASN A 32 9.23 11.86 -3.99
CA ASN A 32 10.57 12.09 -3.44
C ASN A 32 11.09 10.88 -2.65
N ASP A 33 12.37 10.90 -2.29
CA ASP A 33 13.03 9.78 -1.59
C ASP A 33 12.40 9.45 -0.23
N GLU A 34 11.93 10.46 0.51
CA GLU A 34 11.31 10.26 1.83
C GLU A 34 9.93 9.62 1.70
N GLU A 35 9.13 10.09 0.75
CA GLU A 35 7.83 9.53 0.40
C GLU A 35 7.98 8.10 -0.12
N TRP A 36 8.93 7.86 -1.02
CA TRP A 36 9.22 6.54 -1.56
C TRP A 36 9.62 5.57 -0.45
N LYS A 37 10.48 6.00 0.48
CA LYS A 37 10.87 5.19 1.64
C LYS A 37 9.69 4.89 2.54
N ALA A 38 8.80 5.86 2.78
CA ALA A 38 7.58 5.66 3.55
C ALA A 38 6.61 4.69 2.86
N TYR A 39 6.46 4.80 1.54
CA TYR A 39 5.65 3.90 0.72
C TYR A 39 6.19 2.47 0.75
N CYS A 40 7.49 2.28 0.49
CA CYS A 40 8.14 0.96 0.55
C CYS A 40 7.97 0.33 1.93
N LYS A 41 8.15 1.10 3.00
CA LYS A 41 7.92 0.62 4.37
C LYS A 41 6.49 0.10 4.56
N GLN A 42 5.48 0.88 4.19
CA GLN A 42 4.08 0.46 4.32
C GLN A 42 3.76 -0.76 3.45
N LEU A 43 4.31 -0.82 2.23
CA LEU A 43 4.16 -1.95 1.33
C LEU A 43 4.79 -3.22 1.91
N ASP A 44 6.00 -3.15 2.46
CA ASP A 44 6.71 -4.28 3.05
C ASP A 44 6.02 -4.79 4.32
N GLU A 45 5.61 -3.88 5.20
CA GLU A 45 4.97 -4.22 6.48
C GLU A 45 3.57 -4.81 6.29
N SER A 46 2.80 -4.30 5.32
CA SER A 46 1.40 -4.70 5.12
C SER A 46 1.17 -5.60 3.91
N GLN A 47 2.16 -5.80 3.05
CA GLN A 47 2.03 -6.42 1.73
C GLN A 47 0.98 -5.74 0.84
N GLY A 48 0.79 -4.42 1.00
CA GLY A 48 -0.11 -3.60 0.19
C GLY A 48 -1.51 -3.40 0.78
N PHE A 49 -1.87 -4.14 1.84
CA PHE A 49 -3.19 -4.01 2.47
C PHE A 49 -3.35 -2.73 3.29
N ASP A 50 -2.26 -2.18 3.84
CA ASP A 50 -2.26 -1.00 4.70
C ASP A 50 -1.26 0.03 4.16
N VAL A 51 -1.49 0.46 2.91
CA VAL A 51 -0.79 1.60 2.28
C VAL A 51 -1.72 2.81 2.28
N GLY A 52 -1.23 3.94 2.79
CA GLY A 52 -1.92 5.22 2.83
C GLY A 52 -1.83 5.98 1.51
N GLU A 53 -2.59 7.07 1.42
CA GLU A 53 -2.54 7.99 0.29
C GLU A 53 -1.36 8.96 0.43
N PHE A 54 -0.68 9.23 -0.69
CA PHE A 54 0.39 10.21 -0.79
C PHE A 54 -0.16 11.42 -1.56
N PRO A 55 -0.59 12.49 -0.87
CA PRO A 55 -1.24 13.62 -1.51
C PRO A 55 -0.26 14.37 -2.40
N ASN A 56 -0.76 14.87 -3.53
CA ASN A 56 0.00 15.65 -4.51
C ASN A 56 1.19 14.90 -5.16
N VAL A 57 1.28 13.58 -5.00
CA VAL A 57 2.33 12.78 -5.63
C VAL A 57 1.84 12.19 -6.94
N PHE A 58 2.60 12.41 -8.02
CA PHE A 58 2.43 11.68 -9.26
C PHE A 58 3.44 10.52 -9.35
N HIS A 59 2.94 9.28 -9.25
CA HIS A 59 3.73 8.09 -9.54
C HIS A 59 2.83 6.97 -10.08
N TYR A 60 3.22 6.37 -11.20
CA TYR A 60 2.45 5.30 -11.82
C TYR A 60 2.44 4.03 -10.95
N GLY A 61 1.26 3.40 -10.86
CA GLY A 61 1.13 2.09 -10.22
C GLY A 61 1.29 2.09 -8.70
N LEU A 62 1.14 3.23 -8.03
CA LEU A 62 1.07 3.24 -6.56
C LEU A 62 -0.16 2.48 -6.07
N ILE A 63 0.04 1.70 -5.02
CA ILE A 63 -1.07 1.16 -4.25
C ILE A 63 -1.68 2.30 -3.44
N ARG A 64 -3.00 2.44 -3.51
CA ARG A 64 -3.73 3.46 -2.76
C ARG A 64 -5.06 2.93 -2.22
N PRO A 65 -5.57 3.46 -1.10
CA PRO A 65 -6.92 3.15 -0.66
C PRO A 65 -7.94 3.67 -1.68
N ILE A 66 -9.05 2.96 -1.82
CA ILE A 66 -10.22 3.45 -2.57
C ILE A 66 -11.43 3.56 -1.66
N SER A 67 -12.27 4.54 -1.94
CA SER A 67 -13.64 4.54 -1.44
C SER A 67 -14.50 3.65 -2.33
N PHE A 68 -15.41 2.89 -1.73
CA PHE A 68 -16.30 1.98 -2.43
C PHE A 68 -17.67 1.96 -1.75
N ASN A 69 -18.68 1.46 -2.48
CA ASN A 69 -19.99 1.18 -1.89
C ASN A 69 -20.01 -0.28 -1.43
N GLY A 70 -20.65 -0.56 -0.29
CA GLY A 70 -20.71 -1.91 0.28
C GLY A 70 -21.43 -2.94 -0.62
N ASP A 71 -22.21 -2.48 -1.60
CA ASP A 71 -22.92 -3.30 -2.59
C ASP A 71 -22.20 -3.41 -3.95
N ASP A 72 -20.94 -2.98 -4.03
CA ASP A 72 -20.13 -3.09 -5.25
C ASP A 72 -19.96 -4.57 -5.64
N LYS A 73 -20.61 -4.94 -6.74
CA LYS A 73 -20.71 -6.32 -7.20
C LYS A 73 -19.37 -6.92 -7.57
N ASP A 74 -18.44 -6.10 -8.08
CA ASP A 74 -17.13 -6.57 -8.49
C ASP A 74 -16.27 -6.84 -7.25
N LEU A 75 -16.29 -5.95 -6.26
CA LEU A 75 -15.60 -6.17 -4.98
C LEU A 75 -16.18 -7.34 -4.19
N ILE A 76 -17.51 -7.50 -4.16
CA ILE A 76 -18.15 -8.67 -3.55
C ILE A 76 -17.72 -9.95 -4.28
N TYR A 77 -17.68 -9.93 -5.61
CA TYR A 77 -17.21 -11.07 -6.40
C TYR A 77 -15.75 -11.43 -6.07
N PHE A 78 -14.84 -10.46 -6.07
CA PHE A 78 -13.44 -10.68 -5.72
C PHE A 78 -13.26 -11.18 -4.29
N THR A 79 -14.02 -10.65 -3.35
CA THR A 79 -13.99 -11.10 -1.94
C THR A 79 -14.45 -12.55 -1.83
N ASN A 80 -15.53 -12.92 -2.50
CA ASN A 80 -16.03 -14.29 -2.53
C ASN A 80 -15.08 -15.27 -3.23
N LEU A 81 -14.33 -14.83 -4.24
CA LEU A 81 -13.23 -15.63 -4.79
C LEU A 81 -12.17 -15.92 -3.72
N GLY A 82 -11.79 -14.89 -2.95
CA GLY A 82 -10.84 -15.01 -1.85
C GLY A 82 -11.33 -15.97 -0.75
N ILE A 83 -12.61 -15.91 -0.39
CA ILE A 83 -13.28 -16.81 0.55
C ILE A 83 -13.27 -18.24 0.04
N ALA A 84 -13.70 -18.47 -1.21
CA ALA A 84 -13.71 -19.80 -1.81
C ALA A 84 -12.30 -20.43 -1.82
N HIS A 85 -11.29 -19.64 -2.17
CA HIS A 85 -9.89 -20.06 -2.13
C HIS A 85 -9.44 -20.46 -0.70
N TYR A 86 -9.87 -19.72 0.33
CA TYR A 86 -9.54 -20.06 1.72
C TYR A 86 -10.29 -21.31 2.20
N ASN A 87 -11.59 -21.40 1.94
CA ASN A 87 -12.44 -22.53 2.32
C ASN A 87 -11.95 -23.84 1.69
N GLU A 88 -11.54 -23.82 0.42
CA GLU A 88 -10.96 -25.00 -0.24
C GLU A 88 -9.64 -25.43 0.39
N LYS A 89 -8.77 -24.47 0.73
CA LYS A 89 -7.43 -24.75 1.26
C LYS A 89 -7.44 -25.21 2.72
N GLU A 90 -8.25 -24.57 3.56
CA GLU A 90 -8.27 -24.78 5.01
C GLU A 90 -9.45 -25.65 5.49
N VAL A 91 -10.29 -26.13 4.56
CA VAL A 91 -11.51 -26.92 4.84
C VAL A 91 -12.45 -26.16 5.81
N ALA A 92 -12.63 -24.86 5.55
CA ALA A 92 -13.44 -23.95 6.34
C ALA A 92 -14.79 -23.62 5.66
N CYS A 93 -15.70 -23.02 6.41
CA CYS A 93 -17.02 -22.61 5.93
C CYS A 93 -17.25 -21.09 6.09
N LEU A 94 -16.30 -20.28 5.63
CA LEU A 94 -16.40 -18.82 5.74
C LEU A 94 -17.50 -18.25 4.84
N GLU A 95 -18.29 -17.34 5.40
CA GLU A 95 -19.27 -16.51 4.73
C GLU A 95 -18.93 -15.03 4.95
N LEU A 96 -19.12 -14.20 3.91
CA LEU A 96 -18.81 -12.78 3.94
C LEU A 96 -19.76 -12.04 4.89
N VAL A 97 -19.20 -11.32 5.87
CA VAL A 97 -19.96 -10.38 6.73
C VAL A 97 -19.93 -8.98 6.12
N GLU A 98 -18.73 -8.42 5.93
CA GLU A 98 -18.55 -7.10 5.32
C GLU A 98 -17.15 -6.90 4.74
N ILE A 99 -17.04 -6.00 3.76
CA ILE A 99 -15.75 -5.52 3.25
C ILE A 99 -15.36 -4.28 4.06
N LEU A 100 -14.22 -4.34 4.74
CA LEU A 100 -13.76 -3.29 5.66
C LEU A 100 -12.92 -2.23 4.95
N LYS A 101 -12.06 -2.66 4.02
CA LYS A 101 -11.12 -1.79 3.32
C LYS A 101 -10.67 -2.41 2.01
N VAL A 102 -10.46 -1.56 1.00
CA VAL A 102 -9.85 -1.96 -0.27
C VAL A 102 -8.73 -0.99 -0.62
N ASN A 103 -7.55 -1.56 -0.87
CA ASN A 103 -6.47 -0.88 -1.57
C ASN A 103 -6.39 -1.43 -2.99
N THR A 104 -6.06 -0.57 -3.96
CA THR A 104 -5.90 -1.00 -5.35
C THR A 104 -4.60 -0.52 -5.95
N GLN A 105 -4.11 -1.29 -6.93
CA GLN A 105 -2.97 -0.92 -7.76
C GLN A 105 -3.40 -0.84 -9.22
N PRO A 106 -3.32 0.34 -9.85
CA PRO A 106 -3.62 0.50 -11.26
C PRO A 106 -2.47 -0.04 -12.12
N CYS A 107 -2.50 -1.35 -12.36
CA CYS A 107 -1.61 -2.08 -13.26
C CYS A 107 -2.43 -2.98 -14.21
N SER A 108 -1.75 -3.69 -15.12
CA SER A 108 -2.35 -4.74 -15.94
C SER A 108 -1.78 -6.10 -15.55
N PRO A 109 -2.53 -6.98 -14.85
CA PRO A 109 -3.91 -6.81 -14.38
C PRO A 109 -4.06 -5.84 -13.20
N TYR A 110 -5.28 -5.37 -12.97
CA TYR A 110 -5.60 -4.46 -11.85
C TYR A 110 -5.55 -5.27 -10.55
N ILE A 111 -4.88 -4.78 -9.52
CA ILE A 111 -4.66 -5.57 -8.29
C ILE A 111 -5.54 -5.01 -7.18
N PHE A 112 -6.25 -5.89 -6.49
CA PHE A 112 -7.10 -5.57 -5.34
C PHE A 112 -6.53 -6.22 -4.08
N TYR A 113 -6.39 -5.42 -3.03
CA TYR A 113 -5.96 -5.82 -1.69
C TYR A 113 -7.13 -5.56 -0.75
N ILE A 114 -7.92 -6.60 -0.50
CA ILE A 114 -9.20 -6.52 0.18
C ILE A 114 -9.04 -7.03 1.61
N THR A 115 -9.43 -6.21 2.59
CA THR A 115 -9.60 -6.63 3.98
C THR A 115 -11.09 -6.74 4.27
N PHE A 116 -11.53 -7.87 4.79
CA PHE A 116 -12.94 -8.18 5.03
C PHE A 116 -13.15 -8.94 6.32
N GLU A 117 -14.35 -8.87 6.88
CA GLU A 117 -14.80 -9.72 7.98
C GLU A 117 -15.59 -10.90 7.41
N ALA A 118 -15.35 -12.08 7.96
CA ALA A 118 -16.10 -13.30 7.64
C ALA A 118 -16.42 -14.08 8.90
N GLU A 119 -17.53 -14.81 8.84
CA GLU A 119 -17.99 -15.72 9.88
C GLU A 119 -17.88 -17.15 9.35
N ASP A 120 -17.30 -18.07 10.13
CA ASP A 120 -17.34 -19.48 9.81
C ASP A 120 -18.70 -20.05 10.19
N ALA A 121 -19.51 -20.45 9.20
CA ALA A 121 -20.85 -20.97 9.42
C ALA A 121 -20.89 -22.29 10.23
N SER A 122 -19.77 -22.99 10.34
CA SER A 122 -19.67 -24.25 11.09
C SER A 122 -19.39 -24.04 12.58
N THR A 123 -18.64 -22.98 12.94
CA THR A 123 -18.26 -22.68 14.33
C THR A 123 -18.95 -21.45 14.90
N GLY A 124 -19.47 -20.56 14.05
CA GLY A 124 -19.97 -19.23 14.40
C GLY A 124 -18.85 -18.23 14.74
N GLU A 125 -17.58 -18.59 14.53
CA GLU A 125 -16.45 -17.72 14.83
C GLU A 125 -16.29 -16.65 13.75
N ARG A 126 -16.10 -15.39 14.18
CA ARG A 126 -15.82 -14.26 13.29
C ARG A 126 -14.35 -13.92 13.29
N GLY A 127 -13.83 -13.59 12.10
CA GLY A 127 -12.45 -13.20 11.91
C GLY A 127 -12.27 -12.13 10.83
N THR A 128 -11.15 -11.43 10.90
CA THR A 128 -10.72 -10.51 9.83
C THR A 128 -9.75 -11.22 8.91
N TYR A 129 -10.00 -11.13 7.62
CA TYR A 129 -9.24 -11.78 6.57
C TYR A 129 -8.73 -10.76 5.56
N GLN A 130 -7.71 -11.17 4.82
CA GLN A 130 -7.07 -10.40 3.77
C GLN A 130 -6.94 -11.26 2.52
N THR A 131 -7.40 -10.76 1.37
CA THR A 131 -7.22 -11.43 0.08
C THR A 131 -6.63 -10.48 -0.96
N LYS A 132 -5.67 -10.99 -1.72
CA LYS A 132 -5.09 -10.30 -2.86
C LYS A 132 -5.61 -10.93 -4.15
N VAL A 133 -6.24 -10.13 -5.00
CA VAL A 133 -6.90 -10.58 -6.23
C VAL A 133 -6.34 -9.82 -7.43
N TYR A 134 -6.02 -10.56 -8.49
CA TYR A 134 -5.69 -9.99 -9.79
C TYR A 134 -6.97 -9.90 -10.64
N GLY A 135 -7.52 -8.69 -10.74
CA GLY A 135 -8.68 -8.35 -11.54
C GLY A 135 -8.35 -8.28 -13.03
N ARG A 136 -9.05 -9.09 -13.83
CA ARG A 136 -8.89 -9.15 -15.29
C ARG A 136 -10.18 -8.75 -16.00
N CYS A 137 -10.07 -8.43 -17.29
CA CYS A 137 -11.21 -8.29 -18.19
C CYS A 137 -11.21 -9.49 -19.16
N PRO A 138 -12.26 -10.34 -19.20
CA PRO A 138 -13.49 -10.24 -18.42
C PRO A 138 -13.29 -10.60 -16.93
N ILE A 139 -14.14 -10.06 -16.04
CA ILE A 139 -14.02 -10.22 -14.57
C ILE A 139 -13.93 -11.69 -14.11
N LYS A 140 -14.59 -12.59 -14.83
CA LYS A 140 -14.58 -14.04 -14.56
C LYS A 140 -13.21 -14.71 -14.75
N SER A 141 -12.27 -14.04 -15.42
CA SER A 141 -10.89 -14.51 -15.59
C SER A 141 -9.94 -14.05 -14.48
N SER A 142 -10.46 -13.31 -13.50
CA SER A 142 -9.72 -12.88 -12.31
C SER A 142 -9.39 -14.08 -11.44
N TYR A 143 -8.29 -13.98 -10.69
CA TYR A 143 -7.81 -15.06 -9.83
C TYR A 143 -7.23 -14.51 -8.52
N VAL A 144 -7.28 -15.35 -7.50
CA VAL A 144 -6.74 -15.06 -6.17
C VAL A 144 -5.24 -15.38 -6.17
N ASP A 145 -4.44 -14.48 -5.62
CA ASP A 145 -3.02 -14.73 -5.32
C ASP A 145 -2.91 -15.52 -4.00
N PHE A 146 -3.49 -14.95 -2.94
CA PHE A 146 -3.63 -15.62 -1.65
C PHE A 146 -4.76 -15.02 -0.83
N THR A 147 -5.22 -15.80 0.15
CA THR A 147 -6.10 -15.36 1.23
C THR A 147 -5.51 -15.82 2.56
N ARG A 148 -5.59 -14.98 3.59
CA ARG A 148 -5.11 -15.28 4.95
C ARG A 148 -5.97 -14.63 6.02
N VAL A 149 -5.88 -15.13 7.25
CA VAL A 149 -6.28 -14.37 8.44
C VAL A 149 -5.38 -13.14 8.56
N LYS A 150 -5.95 -11.98 8.89
CA LYS A 150 -5.19 -10.75 9.08
C LYS A 150 -4.20 -10.95 10.24
N PRO A 151 -2.89 -10.74 10.03
CA PRO A 151 -1.91 -10.83 11.12
C PRO A 151 -2.25 -9.84 12.23
N GLU A 152 -2.16 -10.27 13.48
CA GLU A 152 -2.21 -9.33 14.60
C GLU A 152 -1.02 -8.39 14.50
N THR A 153 -1.27 -7.08 14.47
CA THR A 153 -0.22 -6.09 14.69
C THR A 153 0.25 -6.30 16.12
N LYS A 154 1.51 -6.71 16.32
CA LYS A 154 2.12 -6.74 17.65
C LYS A 154 1.95 -5.36 18.27
N ARG A 155 0.96 -5.19 19.15
CA ARG A 155 0.91 -4.03 20.04
C ARG A 155 2.16 -4.18 20.90
N GLU A 156 3.09 -3.24 20.82
CA GLU A 156 4.24 -3.24 21.73
C GLU A 156 3.69 -3.33 23.15
N GLY A 157 4.04 -4.39 23.86
CA GLY A 157 3.53 -4.60 25.21
C GLY A 157 4.08 -3.50 26.13
N PRO A 158 3.41 -3.20 27.25
CA PRO A 158 3.96 -2.29 28.27
C PRO A 158 5.39 -2.69 28.71
N SER A 159 5.73 -3.98 28.62
CA SER A 159 7.07 -4.52 28.89
C SER A 159 8.14 -4.05 27.90
N ASP A 160 7.77 -3.92 26.62
CA ASP A 160 8.70 -3.63 25.53
C ASP A 160 9.04 -2.13 25.50
N ILE A 161 8.05 -1.29 25.85
CA ILE A 161 8.22 0.15 26.07
C ILE A 161 9.16 0.40 27.25
N GLN A 162 8.94 -0.29 28.38
CA GLN A 162 9.80 -0.18 29.55
C GLN A 162 11.23 -0.69 29.32
N ALA A 163 11.41 -1.69 28.46
CA ALA A 163 12.75 -2.17 28.11
C ALA A 163 13.53 -1.12 27.31
N ARG A 164 12.91 -0.50 26.29
CA ARG A 164 13.54 0.57 25.51
C ARG A 164 13.83 1.83 26.33
N GLU A 165 12.94 2.18 27.26
CA GLU A 165 13.18 3.31 28.18
C GLU A 165 14.39 3.06 29.09
N ARG A 166 14.53 1.82 29.61
CA ARG A 166 15.70 1.43 30.41
C ARG A 166 16.99 1.46 29.60
N ASP A 167 16.96 0.94 28.38
CA ASP A 167 18.13 0.91 27.50
C ASP A 167 18.56 2.34 27.11
N GLY A 168 17.58 3.23 26.85
CA GLY A 168 17.84 4.65 26.59
C GLY A 168 18.38 5.41 27.80
N GLU A 169 17.93 5.08 29.01
CA GLU A 169 18.46 5.64 30.25
C GLU A 169 19.90 5.19 30.54
N GLU A 170 20.24 3.92 30.27
CA GLU A 170 21.60 3.42 30.41
C GLU A 170 22.55 4.07 29.39
N GLU A 171 22.13 4.20 28.13
CA GLU A 171 22.94 4.86 27.12
C GLU A 171 23.20 6.34 27.47
N GLN A 172 22.21 7.01 28.06
CA GLN A 172 22.35 8.41 28.48
C GLN A 172 23.22 8.56 29.74
N LYS A 173 23.23 7.58 30.65
CA LYS A 173 24.17 7.51 31.79
C LYS A 173 25.59 7.26 31.31
N GLU A 174 25.80 6.33 30.37
CA GLU A 174 27.10 6.00 29.79
C GLU A 174 27.71 7.22 29.08
N ARG A 175 26.92 7.94 28.27
CA ARG A 175 27.34 9.18 27.58
C ARG A 175 27.71 10.31 28.54
N LYS A 176 27.13 10.38 29.73
CA LYS A 176 27.52 11.36 30.77
C LYS A 176 28.82 10.95 31.48
N ARG A 177 29.08 9.66 31.61
CA ARG A 177 30.28 9.10 32.27
C ARG A 177 31.55 9.24 31.41
N LEU A 178 31.40 9.21 30.09
CA LEU A 178 32.47 9.37 29.11
C LEU A 178 32.85 10.83 28.81
N LYS A 179 32.13 11.82 29.36
CA LYS A 179 32.48 13.25 29.28
C LYS A 179 33.29 13.65 30.52
N ILE A 180 34.55 13.25 30.58
CA ILE A 180 35.60 13.79 31.48
C ILE A 180 36.82 14.15 30.63
#